data_AF-A0A518ELR2-F1
#
_entry.id   AF-A0A518ELR2-F1
#
_cell.length_a   1.000
_cell.length_b   1.000
_cell.length_c   1.000
_cell.angle_alpha   90.00
_cell.angle_beta   90.00
_cell.angle_gamma   90.00
#
_symmetry.space_group_name_H-M   'P 1'
#
loop_
_entity.id
_entity.type
_entity.pdbx_description
1 polymer ?
#
loop_
_entity_poly.entity_id
_entity_poly.type
_entity_poly.pdbx_seq_one_letter_code
_entity_poly.pdbx_strand_id
1 'polypeptide(L)'
;MSSFRLARLLALREQQAKAEKIRWAQAERAARDAAEQRQAGRERVALARQELVRNQVPGEGAPGPSVHATLAAYDALDGLTARTVSDDTALVQARARAEEARKPYDVRRRDVEALKRLEQRWLNEERRQRRRKENREREAFINGRRPTESPELTASQDHSTETAP
;
A
#
# COMPACT_ATOMS: atom_id res chain seq x y z
N MET A 1 -14.12 14.84 18.66
CA MET A 1 -12.86 14.11 18.89
C MET A 1 -11.72 15.12 18.99
N SER A 2 -10.75 14.94 19.89
CA SER A 2 -9.55 15.79 19.91
C SER A 2 -8.53 15.34 18.86
N SER A 3 -7.76 16.27 18.30
CA SER A 3 -6.60 16.00 17.40
C SER A 3 -5.76 14.83 17.89
N PHE A 4 -5.42 14.87 19.18
CA PHE A 4 -4.58 13.89 19.84
C PHE A 4 -5.13 12.45 19.75
N ARG A 5 -6.46 12.29 19.89
CA ARG A 5 -7.10 10.96 19.82
C ARG A 5 -7.08 10.41 18.39
N LEU A 6 -7.25 11.26 17.39
CA LEU A 6 -7.23 10.85 15.98
C LEU A 6 -5.81 10.47 15.54
N ALA A 7 -4.81 11.28 15.88
CA ALA A 7 -3.41 11.00 15.59
C ALA A 7 -2.94 9.68 16.22
N ARG A 8 -3.31 9.44 17.49
CA ARG A 8 -2.99 8.18 18.18
C ARG A 8 -3.65 6.97 17.52
N LEU A 9 -4.91 7.09 17.10
CA LEU A 9 -5.63 6.03 16.40
C LEU A 9 -5.00 5.73 15.04
N LEU A 10 -4.61 6.78 14.29
CA LEU A 10 -3.95 6.65 13.00
C LEU A 10 -2.60 5.93 13.13
N ALA A 11 -1.77 6.32 14.10
CA ALA A 11 -0.49 5.66 14.37
C ALA A 11 -0.67 4.16 14.69
N LEU A 12 -1.66 3.82 15.51
CA LEU A 12 -1.98 2.43 15.84
C LEU A 12 -2.42 1.63 14.60
N ARG A 13 -3.29 2.20 13.76
CA ARG A 13 -3.76 1.53 12.54
C ARG A 13 -2.65 1.39 11.50
N GLU A 14 -1.74 2.35 11.40
CA GLU A 14 -0.56 2.25 10.54
C GLU A 14 0.39 1.14 10.99
N GLN A 15 0.60 0.97 12.31
CA GLN A 15 1.38 -0.15 12.84
C GLN A 15 0.75 -1.50 12.51
N GLN A 16 -0.57 -1.62 12.68
CA GLN A 16 -1.30 -2.83 12.31
C GLN A 16 -1.22 -3.11 10.81
N ALA A 17 -1.39 -2.09 9.96
CA ALA A 17 -1.25 -2.23 8.51
C ALA A 17 0.18 -2.66 8.11
N LYS A 18 1.21 -2.15 8.79
CA LYS A 18 2.61 -2.57 8.57
C LYS A 18 2.83 -4.03 8.95
N ALA A 19 2.29 -4.48 10.08
CA ALA A 19 2.39 -5.88 10.50
C ALA A 19 1.74 -6.82 9.48
N GLU A 20 0.51 -6.51 9.03
CA GLU A 20 -0.17 -7.30 8.01
C GLU A 20 0.55 -7.24 6.65
N LYS A 21 1.17 -6.10 6.30
CA LYS A 21 2.00 -5.99 5.09
C LYS A 21 3.19 -6.94 5.13
N ILE A 22 3.87 -7.03 6.27
CA ILE A 22 5.01 -7.95 6.44
C ILE A 22 4.54 -9.39 6.30
N ARG A 23 3.41 -9.75 6.95
CA ARG A 23 2.82 -11.09 6.84
C ARG A 23 2.47 -11.45 5.39
N TRP A 24 1.83 -10.54 4.67
CA TRP A 24 1.53 -10.73 3.25
C TRP A 24 2.80 -10.88 2.40
N ALA A 25 3.81 -10.04 2.63
CA ALA A 25 5.09 -10.12 1.91
C ALA A 25 5.82 -11.46 2.15
N GLN A 26 5.77 -11.99 3.37
CA GLN A 26 6.32 -13.32 3.68
C GLN A 26 5.57 -14.43 2.92
N ALA A 27 4.23 -14.35 2.87
CA ALA A 27 3.43 -15.32 2.13
C ALA A 27 3.66 -15.24 0.61
N GLU A 28 3.82 -14.02 0.06
CA GLU A 28 4.22 -13.85 -1.34
C GLU A 28 5.60 -14.44 -1.62
N ARG A 29 6.56 -14.23 -0.72
CA ARG A 29 7.90 -14.81 -0.87
C ARG A 29 7.83 -16.32 -0.90
N ALA A 30 7.10 -16.94 0.02
CA ALA A 30 6.90 -18.39 0.02
C ALA A 30 6.26 -18.90 -1.29
N ALA A 31 5.33 -18.14 -1.90
CA ALA A 31 4.75 -18.48 -3.19
C ALA A 31 5.75 -18.36 -4.35
N ARG A 32 6.67 -17.39 -4.30
CA ARG A 32 7.78 -17.28 -5.28
C ARG A 32 8.78 -18.41 -5.12
N ASP A 33 9.21 -18.68 -3.89
CA ASP A 33 10.14 -19.77 -3.58
C ASP A 33 9.57 -21.12 -4.04
N ALA A 34 8.27 -21.39 -3.82
CA ALA A 34 7.60 -22.59 -4.33
C ALA A 34 7.53 -22.64 -5.86
N ALA A 35 7.41 -21.49 -6.54
CA ALA A 35 7.41 -21.43 -7.99
C ALA A 35 8.81 -21.74 -8.58
N GLU A 36 9.86 -21.22 -7.94
CA GLU A 36 11.25 -21.52 -8.29
C GLU A 36 11.56 -23.01 -8.07
N GLN A 37 11.10 -23.57 -6.95
CA GLN A 37 11.29 -24.99 -6.63
C GLN A 37 10.62 -25.91 -7.65
N ARG A 38 9.37 -25.59 -8.04
CA ARG A 38 8.65 -26.27 -9.12
C ARG A 38 9.41 -26.19 -10.45
N GLN A 39 9.93 -25.02 -10.79
CA GLN A 39 10.69 -24.83 -12.03
C GLN A 39 11.97 -25.68 -12.03
N ALA A 40 12.74 -25.63 -10.94
CA ALA A 40 13.93 -26.46 -10.77
C ALA A 40 13.60 -27.96 -10.80
N GLY A 41 12.47 -28.38 -10.23
CA GLY A 41 11.98 -29.77 -10.29
C GLY A 41 11.71 -30.22 -11.72
N ARG A 42 11.07 -29.38 -12.53
CA ARG A 42 10.79 -29.65 -13.96
C ARG A 42 12.06 -29.72 -14.79
N GLU A 43 13.02 -28.84 -14.53
CA GLU A 43 14.34 -28.86 -15.18
C GLU A 43 15.10 -30.15 -14.88
N ARG A 44 15.07 -30.62 -13.62
CA ARG A 44 15.67 -31.92 -13.24
C ARG A 44 15.02 -33.09 -13.96
N VAL A 45 13.69 -33.11 -14.09
CA VAL A 45 12.97 -34.14 -14.87
C VAL A 45 13.38 -34.09 -16.34
N ALA A 46 13.48 -32.90 -16.92
CA ALA A 46 13.89 -32.73 -18.32
C ALA A 46 15.33 -33.22 -18.56
N LEU A 47 16.26 -32.88 -17.67
CA LEU A 47 17.64 -33.36 -17.71
C LEU A 47 17.72 -34.88 -17.57
N ALA A 48 17.02 -35.47 -16.59
CA ALA A 48 16.99 -36.91 -16.40
C ALA A 48 16.44 -37.66 -17.64
N ARG A 49 15.44 -37.09 -18.33
CA ARG A 49 14.94 -37.64 -19.61
C ARG A 49 15.99 -37.56 -20.72
N GLN A 50 16.71 -36.44 -20.84
CA GLN A 50 17.78 -36.30 -21.82
C GLN A 50 18.93 -37.28 -21.56
N GLU A 51 19.30 -37.47 -20.30
CA GLU A 51 20.33 -38.43 -19.89
C GLU A 51 19.90 -39.87 -20.19
N LEU A 52 18.64 -40.23 -19.92
CA LEU A 52 18.08 -41.53 -20.29
C LEU A 52 18.17 -41.79 -21.80
N VAL A 53 17.76 -40.82 -22.63
CA VAL A 53 17.85 -40.93 -24.10
C VAL A 53 19.30 -41.06 -24.57
N ARG A 54 20.21 -40.24 -24.01
CA ARG A 54 21.64 -40.29 -24.36
C ARG A 54 22.26 -41.64 -24.02
N ASN A 55 21.90 -42.22 -22.87
CA ASN A 55 22.45 -43.49 -22.41
C ASN A 55 21.85 -44.70 -23.13
N GLN A 56 20.70 -44.56 -23.80
CA GLN A 56 20.07 -45.61 -24.60
C GLN A 56 20.70 -45.81 -25.98
N VAL A 57 21.46 -44.83 -26.49
CA VAL A 57 22.20 -44.95 -27.75
C VAL A 57 23.59 -45.52 -27.44
N PRO A 58 23.91 -46.76 -27.81
CA PRO A 58 25.25 -47.30 -27.63
C PRO A 58 26.23 -46.47 -28.46
N GLY A 59 27.32 -46.00 -27.86
CA GLY A 59 28.45 -45.47 -28.63
C GLY A 59 29.08 -46.59 -29.47
N GLU A 60 29.63 -46.26 -30.64
CA GLU A 60 30.38 -47.22 -31.46
C GLU A 60 31.43 -47.95 -30.60
N GLY A 61 31.25 -49.26 -30.40
CA GLY A 61 32.17 -50.12 -29.66
C GLY A 61 31.98 -50.22 -28.14
N ALA A 62 31.00 -49.53 -27.53
CA ALA A 62 30.73 -49.64 -26.09
C ALA A 62 29.59 -50.64 -25.82
N PRO A 63 29.71 -51.52 -24.80
CA PRO A 63 28.57 -52.32 -24.35
C PRO A 63 27.46 -51.36 -23.89
N GLY A 64 26.23 -51.60 -24.35
CA GLY A 64 25.06 -50.82 -23.95
C GLY A 64 24.84 -50.82 -22.42
N PRO A 65 24.01 -49.91 -21.89
CA PRO A 65 23.73 -49.85 -20.46
C PRO A 65 23.17 -51.20 -19.97
N SER A 66 23.55 -51.60 -18.76
CA SER A 66 22.98 -52.80 -18.15
C SER A 66 21.50 -52.61 -17.87
N VAL A 67 20.71 -53.68 -17.96
CA VAL A 67 19.27 -53.66 -17.65
C VAL A 67 19.01 -53.06 -16.26
N HIS A 68 19.84 -53.40 -15.26
CA HIS A 68 19.74 -52.84 -13.92
C HIS A 68 19.98 -51.32 -13.89
N ALA A 69 20.96 -50.80 -14.64
CA ALA A 69 21.21 -49.36 -14.70
C ALA A 69 20.07 -48.60 -15.39
N THR A 70 19.48 -49.19 -16.44
CA THR A 70 18.31 -48.62 -17.13
C THR A 70 17.10 -48.58 -16.20
N LEU A 71 16.79 -49.66 -15.48
CA LEU A 71 15.68 -49.70 -14.53
C LEU A 71 15.86 -48.68 -13.40
N ALA A 72 17.06 -48.59 -12.81
CA ALA A 72 17.35 -47.60 -11.76
C ALA A 72 17.17 -46.14 -12.24
N ALA A 73 17.49 -45.85 -13.50
CA ALA A 73 17.29 -44.53 -14.08
C ALA A 73 15.80 -44.20 -14.32
N TYR A 74 14.98 -45.19 -14.69
CA TYR A 74 13.53 -45.03 -14.76
C TYR A 74 12.90 -44.82 -13.37
N ASP A 75 13.31 -45.59 -12.36
CA ASP A 75 12.84 -45.41 -10.98
C ASP A 75 13.18 -44.01 -10.45
N ALA A 76 14.38 -43.50 -10.75
CA ALA A 76 14.78 -42.14 -10.40
C ALA A 76 13.91 -41.10 -11.11
N LEU A 77 13.60 -41.29 -12.41
CA LEU A 77 12.73 -40.40 -13.17
C LEU A 77 11.29 -40.39 -12.62
N ASP A 78 10.75 -41.54 -12.24
CA ASP A 78 9.42 -41.65 -11.63
C ASP A 78 9.39 -40.94 -10.29
N GLY A 79 10.43 -41.11 -9.47
CA GLY A 79 10.60 -40.37 -8.21
C GLY A 79 10.65 -38.85 -8.40
N LEU A 80 11.35 -38.36 -9.43
CA LEU A 80 11.38 -36.94 -9.77
C LEU A 80 10.01 -36.45 -10.27
N THR A 81 9.33 -37.25 -11.08
CA THR A 81 8.00 -36.91 -11.63
C THR A 81 6.96 -36.83 -10.51
N ALA A 82 6.96 -37.77 -9.57
CA ALA A 82 6.10 -37.73 -8.39
C ALA A 82 6.33 -36.46 -7.54
N ARG A 83 7.60 -36.04 -7.37
CA ARG A 83 7.93 -34.79 -6.67
C ARG A 83 7.37 -33.56 -7.38
N THR A 84 7.35 -33.51 -8.72
CA THR A 84 6.76 -32.36 -9.43
C THR A 84 5.27 -32.18 -9.17
N VAL A 85 4.52 -33.27 -8.94
CA VAL A 85 3.11 -33.19 -8.53
C VAL A 85 3.00 -32.56 -7.14
N SER A 86 3.88 -32.96 -6.21
CA SER A 86 3.96 -32.34 -4.89
C SER A 86 4.30 -30.85 -4.98
N ASP A 87 5.28 -30.47 -5.80
CA ASP A 87 5.69 -29.07 -6.00
C ASP A 87 4.54 -28.22 -6.60
N ASP A 88 3.78 -28.77 -7.55
CA ASP A 88 2.60 -28.13 -8.12
C ASP A 88 1.54 -27.87 -7.03
N THR A 89 1.25 -28.86 -6.18
CA THR A 89 0.31 -28.67 -5.06
C THR A 89 0.80 -27.67 -4.02
N ALA A 90 2.10 -27.68 -3.71
CA ALA A 90 2.72 -26.74 -2.78
C ALA A 90 2.63 -25.30 -3.29
N LEU A 91 2.86 -25.07 -4.59
CA LEU A 91 2.70 -23.75 -5.21
C LEU A 91 1.26 -23.25 -5.13
N VAL A 92 0.27 -24.11 -5.42
CA VAL A 92 -1.16 -23.75 -5.33
C VAL A 92 -1.52 -23.35 -3.90
N GLN A 93 -1.09 -24.13 -2.91
CA GLN A 93 -1.33 -23.83 -1.49
C GLN A 93 -0.63 -22.53 -1.05
N ALA A 94 0.62 -22.31 -1.47
CA ALA A 94 1.36 -21.10 -1.14
C ALA A 94 0.70 -19.84 -1.73
N ARG A 95 0.21 -19.92 -2.97
CA ARG A 95 -0.56 -18.84 -3.61
C ARG A 95 -1.87 -18.56 -2.87
N ALA A 96 -2.61 -19.60 -2.48
CA ALA A 96 -3.84 -19.44 -1.71
C ALA A 96 -3.57 -18.72 -0.37
N ARG A 97 -2.50 -19.12 0.34
CA ARG A 97 -2.07 -18.45 1.58
C ARG A 97 -1.67 -16.99 1.37
N ALA A 98 -1.01 -16.67 0.25
CA ALA A 98 -0.65 -15.30 -0.09
C ALA A 98 -1.89 -14.43 -0.33
N GLU A 99 -2.89 -14.94 -1.06
CA GLU A 99 -4.17 -14.26 -1.28
C GLU A 99 -4.98 -14.11 0.02
N GLU A 100 -4.99 -15.12 0.88
CA GLU A 100 -5.61 -15.03 2.21
C GLU A 100 -4.94 -13.97 3.08
N ALA A 101 -3.60 -13.90 3.06
CA ALA A 101 -2.84 -12.89 3.80
C ALA A 101 -3.00 -11.47 3.23
N ARG A 102 -3.36 -11.34 1.95
CA ARG A 102 -3.61 -10.03 1.30
C ARG A 102 -4.87 -9.36 1.82
N LYS A 103 -5.96 -10.13 2.04
CA LYS A 103 -7.25 -9.61 2.50
C LYS A 103 -7.16 -8.72 3.76
N PRO A 104 -6.55 -9.15 4.88
CA PRO A 104 -6.44 -8.32 6.09
C PRO A 104 -5.57 -7.08 5.83
N TYR A 105 -4.49 -7.18 5.05
CA TYR A 105 -3.69 -6.02 4.67
C TYR A 105 -4.50 -4.97 3.90
N ASP A 106 -5.28 -5.38 2.91
CA ASP A 106 -6.10 -4.47 2.10
C ASP A 106 -7.17 -3.75 2.95
N VAL A 107 -7.79 -4.47 3.89
CA VAL A 107 -8.74 -3.87 4.85
C VAL A 107 -8.03 -2.82 5.71
N ARG A 108 -6.90 -3.17 6.33
CA ARG A 108 -6.15 -2.24 7.19
C ARG A 108 -5.63 -1.03 6.42
N ARG A 109 -5.20 -1.20 5.17
CA ARG A 109 -4.79 -0.10 4.30
C ARG A 109 -5.94 0.87 4.06
N ARG A 110 -7.13 0.36 3.74
CA ARG A 110 -8.34 1.18 3.54
C ARG A 110 -8.74 1.93 4.82
N ASP A 111 -8.65 1.27 5.98
CA ASP A 111 -8.90 1.91 7.29
C ASP A 111 -7.97 3.11 7.53
N VAL A 112 -6.67 2.94 7.26
CA VAL A 112 -5.67 4.00 7.39
C VAL A 112 -5.97 5.16 6.44
N GLU A 113 -6.31 4.88 5.18
CA GLU A 113 -6.67 5.92 4.21
C GLU A 113 -7.94 6.68 4.62
N ALA A 114 -8.95 5.98 5.16
CA ALA A 114 -10.16 6.62 5.68
C ALA A 114 -9.85 7.55 6.85
N LEU A 115 -8.99 7.14 7.77
CA LEU A 115 -8.55 7.96 8.90
C LEU A 115 -7.74 9.18 8.46
N LYS A 116 -6.85 9.04 7.46
CA LYS A 116 -6.11 10.17 6.86
C LYS A 116 -7.05 11.21 6.25
N ARG A 117 -8.08 10.76 5.52
CA ARG A 117 -9.10 11.65 4.96
C ARG A 117 -9.87 12.38 6.06
N LEU A 118 -10.20 11.69 7.16
CA LEU A 118 -10.87 12.29 8.31
C LEU A 118 -9.99 13.34 8.99
N GLU A 119 -8.71 13.06 9.19
CA GLU A 119 -7.73 13.99 9.76
C GLU A 119 -7.61 15.24 8.90
N GLN A 120 -7.48 15.09 7.58
CA GLN A 120 -7.41 16.22 6.67
C GLN A 120 -8.67 17.10 6.74
N ARG A 121 -9.87 16.49 6.79
CA ARG A 121 -11.13 17.24 6.93
C ARG A 121 -11.18 17.99 8.26
N TRP A 122 -10.75 17.34 9.34
CA TRP A 122 -10.72 17.95 10.67
C TRP A 122 -9.76 19.14 10.73
N LEU A 123 -8.54 19.01 10.19
CA LEU A 123 -7.57 20.10 10.09
C LEU A 123 -8.05 21.26 9.21
N ASN A 124 -8.82 20.97 8.16
CA ASN A 124 -9.41 22.00 7.31
C ASN A 124 -10.52 22.76 8.06
N GLU A 125 -11.38 22.05 8.80
CA GLU A 125 -12.44 22.67 9.60
C GLU A 125 -11.85 23.50 10.74
N GLU A 126 -10.83 23.00 11.44
CA GLU A 126 -10.14 23.75 12.50
C GLU A 126 -9.52 25.05 11.96
N ARG A 127 -8.83 24.98 10.81
CA ARG A 127 -8.31 26.18 10.12
C ARG A 127 -9.42 27.16 9.74
N ARG A 128 -10.57 26.66 9.27
CA ARG A 128 -11.72 27.49 8.90
C ARG A 128 -12.32 28.19 10.12
N GLN A 129 -12.49 27.49 11.23
CA GLN A 129 -12.99 28.04 12.48
C GLN A 129 -12.05 29.09 13.05
N ARG A 130 -10.73 28.84 13.02
CA ARG A 130 -9.72 29.82 13.42
C ARG A 130 -9.81 31.11 12.59
N ARG A 131 -9.87 31.02 11.26
CA ARG A 131 -10.04 32.19 10.38
C ARG A 131 -11.33 32.95 10.66
N ARG A 132 -12.43 32.25 10.93
CA ARG A 132 -13.71 32.89 11.30
C ARG A 132 -13.61 33.64 12.63
N LYS A 133 -12.93 33.07 13.62
CA LYS A 133 -12.70 33.72 14.91
C LYS A 133 -11.83 34.97 14.73
N GLU A 134 -10.71 34.86 14.03
CA GLU A 134 -9.82 35.99 13.73
C GLU A 134 -10.54 37.10 12.95
N ASN A 135 -11.39 36.75 11.98
CA ASN A 135 -12.22 37.73 11.26
C ASN A 135 -13.23 38.42 12.17
N ARG A 136 -13.94 37.69 13.04
CA ARG A 136 -14.88 38.27 14.01
C ARG A 136 -14.16 39.20 14.99
N GLU A 137 -12.98 38.84 15.45
CA GLU A 137 -12.16 39.68 16.33
C GLU A 137 -11.69 40.96 15.60
N ARG A 138 -11.28 40.85 14.33
CA ARG A 138 -10.95 42.01 13.48
C ARG A 138 -12.14 42.92 13.25
N GLU A 139 -13.31 42.36 12.91
CA GLU A 139 -14.54 43.12 12.71
C GLU A 139 -14.99 43.80 14.00
N ALA A 140 -14.93 43.12 15.15
CA ALA A 140 -15.21 43.70 16.46
C ALA A 140 -14.24 44.82 16.81
N PHE A 141 -12.95 44.67 16.50
CA PHE A 141 -11.95 45.72 16.68
C PHE A 141 -12.23 46.94 15.81
N ILE A 142 -12.56 46.76 14.53
CA ILE A 142 -12.89 47.85 13.60
C ILE A 142 -14.18 48.56 14.04
N ASN A 143 -15.22 47.80 14.40
CA ASN A 143 -16.50 48.36 14.85
C ASN A 143 -16.37 49.09 16.19
N GLY A 144 -15.53 48.58 17.10
CA GLY A 144 -15.18 49.26 18.36
C GLY A 144 -14.26 50.47 18.19
N ARG A 145 -13.66 50.65 17.00
CA ARG A 145 -12.83 51.81 16.63
C ARG A 145 -13.56 52.87 15.81
N ARG A 146 -14.88 52.75 15.59
CA ARG A 146 -15.63 53.80 14.84
C ARG A 146 -15.32 55.17 15.50
N PRO A 147 -14.69 56.11 14.77
CA PRO A 147 -14.55 57.46 15.26
C PRO A 147 -15.96 58.07 15.30
N THR A 148 -16.35 58.63 16.43
CA THR A 148 -17.54 59.49 16.57
C THR A 148 -17.33 60.88 15.95
N GLU A 149 -16.50 60.98 14.90
CA GLU A 149 -16.14 62.25 14.26
C GLU A 149 -15.93 61.94 12.77
N SER A 150 -16.44 62.63 11.75
CA SER A 150 -17.39 63.74 11.52
C SER A 150 -17.62 63.73 9.98
N PRO A 151 -18.69 64.35 9.42
CA PRO A 151 -18.42 65.61 8.70
C PRO A 151 -19.64 66.55 8.65
N GLU A 152 -19.60 67.66 9.40
CA GLU A 152 -20.33 68.86 8.98
C GLU A 152 -19.36 69.77 8.23
N LEU A 153 -19.27 69.52 6.92
CA LEU A 153 -18.77 70.46 5.92
C LEU A 153 -19.92 70.71 4.94
N THR A 154 -20.90 71.51 5.35
CA THR A 154 -21.67 72.32 4.40
C THR A 154 -21.23 73.75 4.57
N ALA A 155 -20.34 74.14 3.66
CA ALA A 155 -20.06 75.52 3.35
C ALA A 155 -21.37 76.27 3.06
N SER A 156 -21.56 77.40 3.74
CA SER A 156 -22.31 78.55 3.24
C SER A 156 -21.70 79.78 3.91
N GLN A 157 -20.61 80.24 3.30
CA GLN A 157 -20.34 81.68 3.24
C GLN A 157 -21.49 82.29 2.43
N ASP A 158 -22.13 83.33 2.96
CA ASP A 158 -22.17 84.62 2.28
C ASP A 158 -22.84 85.73 3.12
N HIS A 159 -22.08 86.82 3.21
CA HIS A 159 -22.42 88.22 3.45
C HIS A 159 -22.88 88.74 4.82
N SER A 160 -21.87 89.20 5.56
CA SER A 160 -21.92 90.35 6.47
C SER A 160 -22.04 91.69 5.71
N THR A 161 -22.80 92.59 6.34
CA THR A 161 -22.66 94.07 6.44
C THR A 161 -22.89 94.94 5.20
N GLU A 162 -24.02 95.65 5.20
CA GLU A 162 -24.11 97.00 4.64
C GLU A 162 -24.83 97.91 5.65
N THR A 163 -24.12 98.97 6.06
CA THR A 163 -24.52 99.98 7.04
C THR A 163 -25.02 101.21 6.29
N ALA A 164 -26.23 101.67 6.65
CA ALA A 164 -26.88 103.00 6.61
C ALA A 164 -26.23 104.19 5.83
N PRO A 165 -27.02 105.17 5.33
CA PRO A 165 -27.92 106.00 6.15
C PRO A 165 -29.40 106.00 5.75
#